data_AF-A0A539DAF8-F1
#
_entry.id   AF-A0A539DAF8-F1
#
_cell.length_a   1.000
_cell.length_b   1.000
_cell.length_c   1.000
_cell.angle_alpha   90.00
_cell.angle_beta   90.00
_cell.angle_gamma   90.00
#
_symmetry.space_group_name_H-M   'P 1'
#
loop_
_entity.id
_entity.type
_entity.pdbx_description
1 polymer ?
#
loop_
_entity_poly.entity_id
_entity_poly.type
_entity_poly.pdbx_seq_one_letter_code
_entity_poly.pdbx_strand_id
1 'polypeptide(L)' 'MKACGLAIAVGDAVTEVKNVAHHVTVRNGGRGAVREAVEWLLAREGRWEETLARFLSTSDFVIRKDPGSR' A
#
# COMPACT_ATOMS: atom_id res chain seq x y z
N MET A 1 16.45 -0.89 10.15
CA MET A 1 15.46 0.19 10.36
C MET A 1 16.10 1.53 10.70
N LYS A 2 17.15 1.59 11.53
CA LYS A 2 17.77 2.86 12.00
C LYS A 2 18.42 3.78 10.95
N ALA A 3 18.52 3.35 9.69
CA ALA A 3 19.20 4.11 8.63
C ALA A 3 18.23 4.83 7.67
N CYS A 4 16.92 4.63 7.78
CA CYS A 4 15.93 5.32 6.94
C CYS A 4 15.12 6.33 7.78
N GLY A 5 14.63 7.39 7.12
CA GLY A 5 13.81 8.42 7.78
C GLY A 5 12.45 7.92 8.26
N LEU A 6 11.89 6.89 7.61
CA LEU A 6 10.64 6.25 7.99
C LEU A 6 10.75 4.73 7.88
N ALA A 7 10.69 4.05 9.02
CA ALA A 7 10.78 2.61 9.09
C ALA A 7 9.41 2.00 9.42
N ILE A 8 8.93 1.09 8.59
CA ILE A 8 7.62 0.45 8.73
C ILE A 8 7.79 -1.07 8.86
N ALA A 9 7.15 -1.68 9.84
CA ALA A 9 7.07 -3.13 10.00
C ALA A 9 5.68 -3.67 9.64
N VAL A 10 5.60 -4.92 9.20
CA VAL A 10 4.31 -5.59 8.91
C VAL A 10 3.69 -6.20 10.18
N GLY A 11 2.39 -6.46 10.16
CA GLY A 11 1.62 -6.93 11.32
C GLY A 11 2.11 -8.23 11.95
N ASP A 12 2.72 -9.11 11.17
CA ASP A 12 3.31 -10.38 11.59
C ASP A 12 4.84 -10.34 11.73
N ALA A 13 5.46 -9.16 11.68
CA ALA A 13 6.88 -9.03 11.96
C ALA A 13 7.22 -9.48 13.39
N VAL A 14 8.44 -9.98 13.58
CA VAL A 14 8.98 -10.33 14.90
C VAL A 14 9.05 -9.09 15.80
N THR A 15 8.94 -9.32 17.11
CA THR A 15 8.82 -8.25 18.11
C THR A 15 9.98 -7.26 18.06
N GLU A 16 11.20 -7.74 17.84
CA GLU A 16 12.41 -6.92 17.75
C GLU A 16 12.34 -5.92 16.59
N VAL A 17 11.72 -6.31 15.48
CA VAL A 17 11.53 -5.44 14.30
C VAL A 17 10.42 -4.42 14.57
N LYS A 18 9.30 -4.84 15.18
CA LYS A 18 8.21 -3.93 15.56
C LYS A 18 8.68 -2.85 16.53
N ASN A 19 9.52 -3.22 17.50
CA ASN A 19 10.02 -2.31 18.53
C ASN A 19 10.92 -1.18 17.99
N VAL A 20 11.50 -1.35 16.79
CA VAL A 20 12.35 -0.33 16.16
C VAL A 20 11.69 0.31 14.93
N ALA A 21 10.41 0.05 14.71
CA ALA A 21 9.63 0.66 13.64
C ALA A 21 8.96 1.95 14.09
N HIS A 22 8.87 2.93 13.20
CA HIS A 22 8.08 4.15 13.42
C HIS A 22 6.58 3.89 13.25
N HIS A 23 6.22 2.88 12.46
CA HIS A 23 4.85 2.44 12.24
C HIS A 23 4.81 0.93 12.02
N VAL A 24 3.75 0.28 12.50
CA VAL A 24 3.48 -1.14 12.27
C VAL A 24 2.12 -1.25 11.62
N THR A 25 2.03 -1.92 10.48
CA THR A 25 0.75 -2.13 9.80
C THR A 25 -0.12 -3.10 10.58
N VAL A 26 -1.44 -2.95 10.49
CA VAL A 26 -2.41 -3.89 11.04
C VAL A 26 -2.40 -5.19 10.23
N ARG A 27 -2.31 -5.10 8.89
CA ARG A 27 -2.24 -6.28 8.02
C ARG A 27 -0.87 -6.94 8.06
N ASN A 28 -0.87 -8.26 7.85
CA ASN A 28 0.34 -9.08 7.73
C ASN A 28 0.99 -8.96 6.33
N GLY A 29 2.25 -9.39 6.25
CA GLY A 29 2.98 -9.53 4.99
C GLY A 29 2.20 -10.37 3.97
N GLY A 30 2.19 -9.93 2.70
CA GLY A 30 1.44 -10.61 1.63
C GLY A 30 -0.10 -10.57 1.78
N ARG A 31 -0.65 -9.87 2.79
CA ARG A 31 -2.09 -9.72 3.04
C ARG A 31 -2.56 -8.27 2.95
N GLY A 32 -1.79 -7.43 2.26
CA GLY A 32 -2.10 -6.01 2.03
C GLY A 32 -1.35 -5.02 2.90
N ALA A 33 -0.36 -5.45 3.71
CA ALA A 33 0.44 -4.54 4.54
C ALA A 33 1.08 -3.38 3.74
N VAL A 34 1.64 -3.65 2.56
CA VAL A 34 2.23 -2.60 1.71
C VAL A 34 1.18 -1.63 1.20
N ARG A 35 0.00 -2.13 0.76
CA ARG A 35 -1.12 -1.26 0.34
C ARG A 35 -1.50 -0.32 1.47
N GLU A 36 -1.61 -0.86 2.68
CA GLU A 36 -2.01 -0.12 3.89
C GLU A 36 -0.98 0.97 4.21
N ALA A 37 0.32 0.62 4.19
CA ALA A 37 1.38 1.59 4.40
C ALA A 37 1.37 2.71 3.35
N VAL A 38 1.14 2.38 2.08
CA VAL A 38 1.01 3.37 0.98
C VAL A 38 -0.22 4.26 1.18
N GLU A 39 -1.36 3.70 1.58
CA GLU A 39 -2.57 4.48 1.91
C GLU A 39 -2.29 5.48 3.01
N TRP A 40 -1.71 5.01 4.12
CA TRP A 40 -1.41 5.82 5.28
C TRP A 40 -0.44 6.95 4.95
N LEU A 41 0.58 6.68 4.13
CA LEU A 41 1.52 7.69 3.63
C LEU A 41 0.83 8.74 2.77
N LEU A 42 0.07 8.31 1.76
CA LEU A 42 -0.60 9.23 0.84
C LEU A 42 -1.68 10.06 1.54
N ALA A 43 -2.41 9.47 2.48
CA ALA A 43 -3.40 10.18 3.29
C ALA A 43 -2.73 11.28 4.13
N ARG A 44 -1.57 11.00 4.73
CA ARG A 44 -0.78 11.98 5.49
C ARG A 44 -0.23 13.12 4.63
N GLU A 45 0.10 12.83 3.38
CA GLU A 45 0.54 13.85 2.42
C GLU A 45 -0.63 14.59 1.72
N GLY A 46 -1.89 14.21 1.99
CA GLY A 46 -3.06 14.77 1.30
C GLY A 46 -3.17 14.36 -0.18
N ARG A 47 -2.44 13.32 -0.60
CA ARG A 47 -2.28 12.88 -1.99
C ARG A 47 -3.07 11.63 -2.34
N TRP A 48 -3.83 11.09 -1.39
CA TRP A 48 -4.61 9.87 -1.58
C TRP A 48 -5.60 10.01 -2.74
N GLU A 49 -6.43 11.05 -2.73
CA GLU A 49 -7.47 11.23 -3.74
C GLU A 49 -6.91 11.59 -5.12
N GLU A 50 -5.87 12.42 -5.17
CA GLU A 50 -5.15 12.71 -6.43
C GLU A 50 -4.59 11.41 -7.05
N THR A 51 -4.00 10.55 -6.21
CA THR A 51 -3.45 9.27 -6.67
C THR A 51 -4.56 8.37 -7.19
N LEU A 52 -5.67 8.23 -6.47
CA LEU A 52 -6.81 7.42 -6.92
C LEU A 52 -7.41 7.97 -8.23
N ALA A 53 -7.57 9.28 -8.34
CA ALA A 53 -8.11 9.91 -9.53
C ALA A 53 -7.32 9.52 -10.78
N ARG A 54 -5.99 9.36 -10.70
CA ARG A 54 -5.16 8.93 -11.85
C ARG A 54 -5.46 7.52 -12.35
N PHE A 55 -5.94 6.62 -11.50
CA PHE A 55 -6.26 5.23 -11.87
C PHE A 55 -7.76 5.02 -12.13
N LEU A 56 -8.61 5.87 -11.56
CA LEU A 56 -10.06 5.83 -11.76
C LEU A 56 -10.52 6.72 -12.94
N SER A 57 -9.71 7.71 -13.32
CA SER A 57 -9.91 8.56 -14.49
C SER A 57 -9.64 7.79 -15.78
N THR A 58 -10.72 7.25 -16.34
CA THR A 58 -10.95 7.03 -17.78
C THR A 58 -10.62 5.63 -18.33
N SER A 59 -11.70 4.91 -18.69
CA SER A 59 -11.83 4.01 -19.86
C SER A 59 -10.97 2.75 -20.01
N ASP A 60 -9.98 2.47 -19.16
CA ASP A 60 -9.10 1.31 -19.34
C ASP A 60 -9.72 -0.06 -19.01
N PHE A 61 -10.86 -0.08 -18.30
CA PHE A 61 -11.60 -1.33 -18.08
C PHE A 61 -12.36 -1.81 -19.33
N VAL A 62 -12.51 -1.00 -20.38
CA VAL A 62 -13.23 -1.37 -21.61
C VAL A 62 -12.37 -2.19 -22.59
N ILE A 63 -11.03 -2.17 -22.47
CA ILE A 63 -10.10 -2.76 -23.47
C ILE A 63 -9.56 -4.15 -23.08
N ARG A 64 -10.08 -4.80 -22.03
CA ARG A 64 -9.73 -6.21 -21.71
C ARG A 64 -10.94 -7.14 -21.52
N LYS A 65 -12.00 -6.95 -22.31
CA LYS A 65 -12.86 -8.10 -22.61
C LYS A 65 -12.26 -8.77 -23.84
N ASP A 66 -11.36 -9.74 -23.64
CA ASP A 66 -10.94 -10.64 -24.72
C ASP A 66 -12.21 -11.28 -25.30
N PRO A 67 -12.57 -11.05 -26.58
CA PRO A 67 -13.77 -11.63 -27.18
C PRO A 67 -13.54 -13.10 -27.59
N GLY A 68 -12.76 -13.86 -26.83
CA GLY A 68 -12.19 -15.12 -27.33
C GLY A 68 -11.70 -16.14 -26.30
N SER A 69 -12.21 -16.17 -25.06
CA SER A 69 -12.15 -17.44 -24.32
C SER A 69 -13.31 -18.30 -24.79
N ARG A 70 -12.98 -19.35 -25.54
CA ARG A 70 -13.85 -20.52 -25.66
C ARG A 70 -14.09 -21.15 -24.30
#